data_AF-A0A6H1R7F3-F1
#
_entry.id   AF-A0A6H1R7F3-F1
#
_cell.length_a   1.000
_cell.length_b   1.000
_cell.length_c   1.000
_cell.angle_alpha   90.00
_cell.angle_beta   90.00
_cell.angle_gamma   90.00
#
_symmetry.space_group_name_H-M   'P 1'
#
loop_
_entity.id
_entity.type
_entity.pdbx_description
1 polymer ?
#
loop_
_entity_poly.entity_id
_entity_poly.type
_entity_poly.pdbx_seq_one_letter_code
_entity_poly.pdbx_strand_id
1 'polypeptide(L)' 'MSERTSGLATLLRRAQWMLDDLAFQVGAGVLDSDDLDAAASALDETARLLHETANNDARASA' A
#
# COMPACT_ATOMS: atom_id res chain seq x y z
N MET A 1 -7.27 -5.35 18.77
CA MET A 1 -6.44 -4.92 17.63
C MET A 1 -5.51 -3.83 18.13
N SER A 2 -4.22 -3.90 17.81
CA SER A 2 -3.27 -2.83 18.16
C SER A 2 -3.47 -1.66 17.18
N GLU A 3 -3.22 -0.42 17.61
CA GLU A 3 -3.29 0.78 16.76
C GLU A 3 -2.45 0.63 15.49
N ARG A 4 -1.33 -0.11 15.60
CA ARG A 4 -0.46 -0.49 14.47
C ARG A 4 -1.19 -1.36 13.44
N THR A 5 -1.91 -2.39 13.90
CA THR A 5 -2.63 -3.31 13.01
C THR A 5 -3.82 -2.61 12.34
N SER A 6 -4.49 -1.69 13.02
CA SER A 6 -5.53 -0.85 12.40
C SER A 6 -4.96 0.12 11.37
N GLY A 7 -3.82 0.77 11.67
CA GLY A 7 -3.18 1.70 10.73
C GLY A 7 -2.71 0.99 9.45
N LEU A 8 -2.10 -0.19 9.59
CA LEU A 8 -1.72 -1.02 8.45
C LEU A 8 -2.95 -1.47 7.64
N ALA A 9 -4.03 -1.88 8.30
CA ALA A 9 -5.27 -2.25 7.62
C ALA A 9 -5.87 -1.08 6.81
N THR A 10 -5.84 0.14 7.35
CA THR A 10 -6.28 1.35 6.63
C THR A 10 -5.41 1.63 5.41
N LEU A 11 -4.08 1.53 5.53
CA LEU A 11 -3.15 1.75 4.43
C LEU A 11 -3.33 0.71 3.32
N LEU A 12 -3.42 -0.57 3.67
CA LEU A 12 -3.69 -1.65 2.71
C LEU A 12 -5.01 -1.43 1.98
N ARG A 13 -6.06 -1.01 2.69
CA ARG A 13 -7.35 -0.72 2.05
C ARG A 13 -7.25 0.46 1.09
N ARG A 14 -6.50 1.51 1.44
CA ARG A 14 -6.27 2.66 0.56
C ARG A 14 -5.47 2.27 -0.69
N ALA A 15 -4.42 1.48 -0.54
CA ALA A 15 -3.64 0.97 -1.66
C ALA A 15 -4.52 0.15 -2.63
N GLN A 16 -5.43 -0.67 -2.11
CA GLN A 16 -6.39 -1.40 -2.93
C GLN A 16 -7.28 -0.48 -3.77
N TRP A 17 -7.86 0.58 -3.18
CA TRP A 17 -8.70 1.52 -3.93
C TRP A 17 -7.94 2.24 -5.05
N MET A 18 -6.71 2.66 -4.74
CA MET A 18 -5.85 3.33 -5.71
C MET A 18 -5.49 2.41 -6.88
N LEU A 19 -5.21 1.13 -6.61
CA LEU A 19 -4.94 0.14 -7.65
C LEU A 19 -6.17 -0.18 -8.49
N ASP A 20 -7.36 -0.26 -7.88
CA ASP A 20 -8.62 -0.46 -8.61
C ASP A 20 -8.89 0.70 -9.57
N ASP A 21 -8.66 1.95 -9.13
CA ASP A 21 -8.82 3.14 -9.98
C ASP A 21 -7.80 3.15 -11.14
N LEU A 22 -6.52 2.92 -10.83
CA LEU A 22 -5.48 2.87 -11.86
C LEU A 22 -5.74 1.75 -12.89
N ALA A 23 -6.19 0.57 -12.44
CA ALA A 23 -6.55 -0.52 -13.34
C ALA A 23 -7.72 -0.14 -14.24
N PHE A 24 -8.71 0.58 -13.73
CA PHE A 24 -9.82 1.11 -14.52
C PHE A 24 -9.32 2.09 -15.58
N GLN A 25 -8.48 3.06 -15.21
CA GLN A 25 -7.92 4.04 -16.14
C GLN A 25 -7.09 3.38 -17.25
N VAL A 26 -6.21 2.44 -16.89
CA VAL A 26 -5.40 1.67 -17.83
C VAL A 26 -6.30 0.89 -18.80
N GLY A 27 -7.37 0.25 -18.30
CA GLY A 27 -8.37 -0.44 -19.12
C GLY A 27 -9.12 0.49 -20.08
N ALA A 28 -9.28 1.76 -19.71
CA ALA A 28 -9.86 2.80 -20.56
C ALA A 28 -8.85 3.40 -21.57
N GLY A 29 -7.59 2.94 -21.58
CA GLY A 29 -6.53 3.47 -22.44
C GLY A 29 -5.96 4.81 -21.95
N VAL A 30 -6.26 5.20 -20.72
CA VAL A 30 -5.70 6.37 -20.06
C VAL A 30 -4.48 5.92 -19.27
N LEU A 31 -3.34 6.52 -19.59
CA LEU A 31 -2.08 6.30 -18.88
C LEU A 31 -1.49 7.68 -18.58
N ASP A 32 -1.71 8.14 -17.35
CA ASP A 32 -1.08 9.34 -16.83
C ASP A 32 0.18 8.96 -16.05
N SER A 33 1.31 9.58 -16.38
CA SER A 33 2.58 9.35 -15.67
C SER A 33 2.49 9.77 -14.21
N ASP A 34 1.72 10.81 -13.90
CA ASP A 34 1.60 11.33 -12.54
C ASP A 34 0.84 10.33 -11.65
N ASP A 35 -0.22 9.71 -12.18
CA ASP A 35 -0.99 8.66 -11.48
C ASP A 35 -0.15 7.38 -11.28
N LEU A 36 0.70 7.03 -12.24
CA LEU A 36 1.63 5.90 -12.12
C LEU A 36 2.69 6.16 -11.04
N ASP A 37 3.29 7.34 -11.02
CA ASP A 37 4.30 7.72 -10.02
C ASP A 37 3.70 7.81 -8.61
N ALA A 38 2.48 8.35 -8.50
CA ALA A 38 1.74 8.37 -7.24
C ALA A 38 1.44 6.95 -6.73
N ALA A 39 1.03 6.05 -7.64
CA ALA A 39 0.76 4.66 -7.29
C ALA A 39 2.02 3.92 -6.84
N ALA A 40 3.13 4.06 -7.58
CA ALA A 40 4.41 3.48 -7.21
C ALA A 40 4.88 3.95 -5.82
N SER A 41 4.82 5.26 -5.57
CA SER A 41 5.23 5.85 -4.29
C SER A 41 4.41 5.31 -3.11
N ALA A 42 3.10 5.15 -3.28
CA ALA A 42 2.22 4.62 -2.25
C ALA A 42 2.44 3.11 -1.99
N LEU A 43 2.77 2.36 -3.04
CA LEU A 43 3.12 0.94 -2.91
C LEU A 43 4.44 0.74 -2.18
N ASP A 44 5.46 1.54 -2.48
CA ASP A 44 6.76 1.47 -1.81
C ASP A 44 6.62 1.74 -0.30
N GLU A 45 5.84 2.75 0.07
CA GLU A 45 5.57 3.06 1.48
C GLU A 45 4.81 1.91 2.18
N THR A 46 3.82 1.32 1.49
CA THR A 46 3.08 0.17 2.01
C THR A 46 4.00 -1.04 2.22
N ALA A 47 4.88 -1.32 1.25
CA ALA A 47 5.86 -2.40 1.33
C ALA A 47 6.84 -2.19 2.48
N ARG A 48 7.36 -0.96 2.65
CA ARG A 48 8.22 -0.59 3.78
C ARG A 48 7.56 -0.89 5.12
N LEU A 49 6.32 -0.45 5.32
CA LEU A 49 5.58 -0.64 6.57
C LEU A 49 5.23 -2.11 6.85
N LEU A 50 4.97 -2.91 5.82
CA LEU A 50 4.80 -4.36 5.94
C LEU A 50 6.08 -5.03 6.44
N HIS A 51 7.22 -4.71 5.85
CA HIS A 51 8.52 -5.25 6.27
C HIS A 51 8.88 -4.82 7.70
N GLU A 52 8.62 -3.57 8.07
CA GLU A 52 8.82 -3.08 9.44
C GLU A 52 7.94 -3.82 10.45
N THR A 53 6.67 -4.07 10.10
CA THR A 53 5.74 -4.80 10.97
C THR A 53 6.19 -6.25 11.15
N ALA A 54 6.53 -6.94 10.06
CA ALA A 54 7.02 -8.31 10.10
C ALA A 54 8.32 -8.45 10.93
N ASN A 55 9.27 -7.53 10.76
CA ASN A 55 10.52 -7.53 11.51
C ASN A 55 10.30 -7.25 13.02
N ASN A 56 9.35 -6.38 13.36
CA ASN A 56 9.02 -6.08 14.76
C ASN A 56 8.31 -7.25 15.44
N ASP A 57 7.39 -7.93 14.76
CA ASP A 57 6.72 -9.13 15.27
C ASP A 57 7.73 -10.28 15.49
N ALA A 58 8.69 -10.45 14.58
CA ALA A 58 9.76 -11.43 14.72
C ALA A 58 10.66 -11.16 15.94
N ARG A 59 10.95 -9.88 16.24
CA ARG A 59 11.75 -9.47 17.41
C ARG A 59 10.98 -9.54 18.74
N ALA A 60 9.66 -9.40 18.71
CA ALA A 60 8.82 -9.56 19.90
C ALA A 60 8.60 -11.03 20.30
N SER A 61 8.87 -11.97 19.39
CA SER A 61 8.69 -13.41 19.57
C SER A 61 9.99 -14.17 19.89
N ALA A 62 11.13 -13.45 19.98
CA ALA A 62 12.47 -13.98 20.25
C ALA A 62 12.94 -13.58 21.64
#